data_AF-A0A916QQN8-F1
#
_entry.id   AF-A0A916QQN8-F1
#
_cell.length_a   1.000
_cell.length_b   1.000
_cell.length_c   1.000
_cell.angle_alpha   90.00
_cell.angle_beta   90.00
_cell.angle_gamma   90.00
#
_symmetry.space_group_name_H-M   'P 1'
#
loop_
_entity.id
_entity.type
_entity.pdbx_description
1 polymer ?
#
loop_
_entity_poly.entity_id
_entity_poly.type
_entity_poly.pdbx_seq_one_letter_code
_entity_poly.pdbx_strand_id
1 'polypeptide(L)'
;MKFNRRYFLISLGSALGLAFNSCKNFQQTKTTNAENFNSQIPANQTISPSEISTPSTPAPPGMFAPKRGDIRLVVISDLNSSYGSTTYQSQVEKTIPLIPEWQPDLVLCAGDTIAGQKQSLTEENIQAMWGGFDRYIATPLRQVKQPFAITIGNHDASGYFNKSQDGYKYAKERRQAQLYWSKHQNDLNINFLEADGFPFYYSFLHKEIFI
;
A
#
# COMPACT_ATOMS: atom_id res chain seq x y z
N MET A 1 46.34 -17.46 -24.39
CA MET A 1 45.82 -18.78 -23.98
C MET A 1 44.51 -18.60 -23.25
N LYS A 2 43.39 -19.08 -23.81
CA LYS A 2 42.04 -18.99 -23.23
C LYS A 2 41.76 -20.26 -22.42
N PHE A 3 41.44 -20.14 -21.13
CA PHE A 3 41.01 -21.26 -20.30
C PHE A 3 39.50 -21.17 -20.02
N ASN A 4 38.78 -22.22 -20.42
CA ASN A 4 37.32 -22.38 -20.31
C ASN A 4 36.92 -22.81 -18.89
N ARG A 5 36.02 -22.06 -18.25
CA ARG A 5 35.46 -22.28 -16.89
C ARG A 5 34.21 -23.18 -16.90
N ARG A 6 34.29 -24.35 -17.53
CA ARG A 6 33.28 -25.40 -17.37
C ARG A 6 34.06 -26.66 -17.00
N TYR A 7 33.58 -27.41 -16.02
CA TYR A 7 34.27 -28.54 -15.36
C TYR A 7 35.21 -28.16 -14.22
N PHE A 8 34.67 -27.60 -13.14
CA PHE A 8 35.22 -27.83 -11.80
C PHE A 8 34.14 -28.42 -10.90
N LEU A 9 34.05 -29.75 -10.99
CA LEU A 9 33.86 -30.71 -9.91
C LEU A 9 32.59 -30.62 -9.06
N ILE A 10 31.62 -31.39 -9.54
CA ILE A 10 30.72 -32.24 -8.74
C ILE A 10 31.56 -33.19 -7.85
N SER A 11 31.04 -33.48 -6.66
CA SER A 11 31.38 -34.55 -5.70
C SER A 11 32.37 -34.22 -4.57
N LEU A 12 31.82 -34.05 -3.36
CA LEU A 12 32.27 -34.61 -2.07
C LEU A 12 31.02 -34.53 -1.15
N GLY A 13 30.26 -35.61 -0.93
CA GLY A 13 30.44 -36.56 0.18
C GLY A 13 29.68 -36.05 1.42
N SER A 14 28.40 -36.36 1.63
CA SER A 14 27.86 -37.61 2.22
C SER A 14 28.61 -38.08 3.48
N ALA A 15 28.09 -37.77 4.67
CA ALA A 15 27.89 -38.67 5.83
C ALA A 15 27.83 -37.92 7.17
N LEU A 16 26.88 -38.35 8.02
CA LEU A 16 26.51 -37.98 9.40
C LEU A 16 25.07 -37.45 9.40
N GLY A 17 24.07 -38.07 10.00
CA GLY A 17 24.00 -39.17 10.96
C GLY A 17 22.65 -39.01 11.68
N LEU A 18 21.94 -40.12 11.84
CA LEU A 18 20.51 -40.23 12.15
C LEU A 18 20.12 -39.95 13.63
N ALA A 19 18.80 -39.86 13.81
CA ALA A 19 17.95 -40.08 15.01
C ALA A 19 17.53 -38.79 15.78
N PHE A 20 16.26 -38.56 16.14
CA PHE A 20 15.18 -39.46 16.54
C PHE A 20 13.77 -39.02 16.08
N ASN A 21 12.87 -39.98 16.20
CA ASN A 21 11.49 -40.08 15.74
C ASN A 21 10.45 -39.43 16.71
N SER A 22 9.30 -39.10 16.11
CA SER A 22 7.93 -39.20 16.66
C SER A 22 7.43 -38.20 17.73
N CYS A 23 6.39 -37.44 17.36
CA CYS A 23 5.04 -37.72 17.86
C CYS A 23 4.00 -36.90 17.08
N LYS A 24 3.18 -37.62 16.30
CA LYS A 24 1.88 -37.14 15.82
C LYS A 24 0.97 -37.00 17.05
N ASN A 25 0.42 -35.82 17.28
CA ASN A 25 -0.79 -35.62 18.08
C ASN A 25 -1.36 -34.23 17.78
N PHE A 26 -2.09 -34.11 16.67
CA PHE A 26 -3.11 -33.08 16.59
C PHE A 26 -4.45 -33.78 16.79
N GLN A 27 -4.89 -33.77 18.04
CA GLN A 27 -6.20 -34.28 18.40
C GLN A 27 -7.26 -33.41 17.74
N GLN A 28 -8.06 -34.08 16.92
CA GLN A 28 -9.34 -33.65 16.40
C GLN A 28 -10.19 -33.16 17.57
N THR A 29 -10.47 -31.86 17.61
CA THR A 29 -11.38 -31.27 18.58
C THR A 29 -12.77 -31.89 18.41
N LYS A 30 -13.28 -32.44 19.51
CA LYS A 30 -14.62 -33.00 19.61
C LYS A 30 -15.65 -31.92 19.27
N THR A 31 -16.50 -32.23 18.30
CA THR A 31 -17.80 -31.58 18.12
C THR A 31 -18.63 -31.76 19.39
N THR A 32 -18.82 -30.67 20.12
CA THR A 32 -19.81 -30.59 21.20
C THR A 32 -21.21 -30.42 20.61
N ASN A 33 -22.05 -31.39 20.95
CA ASN A 33 -23.51 -31.44 20.95
C ASN A 33 -24.27 -30.22 20.41
N ALA A 34 -24.99 -30.44 19.30
CA ALA A 34 -26.14 -29.64 18.95
C ALA A 34 -27.23 -29.83 20.01
N GLU A 35 -27.52 -28.78 20.76
CA GLU A 35 -28.74 -28.71 21.57
C GLU A 35 -29.93 -28.54 20.62
N ASN A 36 -30.89 -29.46 20.72
CA ASN A 36 -32.18 -29.37 20.06
C ASN A 36 -32.98 -28.20 20.66
N PHE A 37 -32.87 -27.02 20.06
CA PHE A 37 -33.80 -25.93 20.35
C PHE A 37 -35.12 -26.18 19.61
N ASN A 38 -36.09 -26.63 20.39
CA ASN A 38 -37.46 -26.82 19.96
C ASN A 38 -38.16 -25.45 19.91
N SER A 39 -38.13 -24.78 18.76
CA SER A 39 -38.85 -23.51 18.57
C SER A 39 -40.30 -23.78 18.16
N GLN A 40 -41.21 -23.69 19.14
CA GLN A 40 -42.62 -23.50 18.86
C GLN A 40 -42.81 -22.12 18.20
N ILE A 41 -43.27 -22.10 16.95
CA ILE A 41 -43.63 -20.88 16.23
C ILE A 41 -45.07 -20.51 16.59
N PRO A 42 -45.36 -19.34 17.17
CA PRO A 42 -46.68 -18.76 17.09
C PRO A 42 -46.86 -18.17 15.69
N ALA A 43 -47.86 -18.69 14.96
CA ALA A 43 -48.30 -18.12 13.70
C ALA A 43 -48.89 -16.72 13.90
N ASN A 44 -48.75 -15.89 12.85
CA ASN A 44 -49.27 -14.54 12.66
C ASN A 44 -48.60 -13.38 13.41
N GLN A 45 -47.58 -12.81 12.76
CA GLN A 45 -47.44 -11.37 12.68
C GLN A 45 -47.34 -10.93 11.22
N THR A 46 -48.32 -10.17 10.76
CA THR A 46 -48.33 -9.51 9.47
C THR A 46 -47.32 -8.37 9.53
N ILE A 47 -46.14 -8.56 8.95
CA ILE A 47 -45.09 -7.54 8.91
C ILE A 47 -45.40 -6.60 7.73
N SER A 48 -45.76 -5.36 8.06
CA SER A 48 -45.85 -4.25 7.11
C SER A 48 -44.48 -4.02 6.45
N PRO A 49 -44.39 -3.72 5.14
CA PRO A 49 -43.12 -3.46 4.46
C PRO A 49 -42.63 -2.04 4.80
N SER A 50 -42.25 -1.82 6.06
CA SER A 50 -41.54 -0.61 6.46
C SER A 50 -40.04 -0.88 6.34
N GLU A 51 -39.44 -0.25 5.33
CA GLU A 51 -38.04 0.10 5.18
C GLU A 51 -37.06 -0.62 6.12
N ILE A 52 -36.45 -1.69 5.60
CA ILE A 52 -35.16 -2.14 6.14
C ILE A 52 -34.19 -0.99 5.90
N SER A 53 -33.86 -0.25 6.96
CA SER A 53 -32.76 0.69 6.97
C SER A 53 -31.47 -0.08 6.75
N THR A 54 -31.08 -0.26 5.48
CA THR A 54 -29.72 -0.64 5.16
C THR A 54 -28.82 0.43 5.75
N PRO A 55 -27.85 0.09 6.61
CA PRO A 55 -26.89 1.06 7.10
C PRO A 55 -26.28 1.72 5.85
N SER A 56 -26.48 3.02 5.69
CA SER A 56 -25.91 3.73 4.54
C SER A 56 -24.39 3.61 4.66
N THR A 57 -23.80 2.85 3.74
CA THR A 57 -22.35 2.74 3.67
C THR A 57 -21.81 4.11 3.23
N PRO A 58 -20.96 4.79 4.03
CA PRO A 58 -20.44 6.10 3.66
C PRO A 58 -19.74 6.03 2.30
N ALA A 59 -20.18 6.89 1.39
CA ALA A 59 -19.71 7.02 0.01
C ALA A 59 -20.05 8.43 -0.49
N PRO A 60 -19.31 8.96 -1.48
CA PRO A 60 -19.73 10.14 -2.21
C PRO A 60 -21.11 9.96 -2.87
N PRO A 61 -21.89 11.05 -3.03
CA PRO A 61 -23.17 11.01 -3.71
C PRO A 61 -23.09 10.36 -5.08
N GLY A 62 -23.96 9.36 -5.33
CA GLY A 62 -24.00 8.63 -6.59
C GLY A 62 -22.88 7.62 -6.79
N MET A 63 -22.02 7.39 -5.79
CA MET A 63 -20.98 6.35 -5.84
C MET A 63 -21.28 5.17 -4.92
N PHE A 64 -20.85 4.00 -5.37
CA PHE A 64 -20.94 2.77 -4.60
C PHE A 64 -19.90 2.78 -3.48
N ALA A 65 -20.31 2.37 -2.27
CA ALA A 65 -19.41 1.89 -1.24
C ALA A 65 -19.74 0.43 -0.94
N PRO A 66 -18.75 -0.48 -0.96
CA PRO A 66 -18.97 -1.84 -0.49
C PRO A 66 -19.33 -1.82 0.99
N LYS A 67 -20.07 -2.84 1.46
CA LYS A 67 -20.35 -3.03 2.89
C LYS A 67 -19.06 -2.93 3.68
N ARG A 68 -19.04 -2.11 4.73
CA ARG A 68 -17.86 -1.93 5.58
C ARG A 68 -17.55 -3.24 6.33
N GLY A 69 -16.31 -3.71 6.23
CA GLY A 69 -15.77 -4.76 7.10
C GLY A 69 -14.99 -4.16 8.28
N ASP A 70 -14.08 -4.93 8.86
CA ASP A 70 -13.24 -4.46 9.98
C ASP A 70 -12.30 -3.32 9.56
N ILE A 71 -11.84 -3.39 8.31
CA ILE A 71 -10.91 -2.43 7.70
C ILE A 71 -11.41 -2.03 6.31
N ARG A 72 -11.27 -0.75 6.00
CA ARG A 72 -11.49 -0.17 4.68
C ARG A 72 -10.23 0.54 4.22
N LEU A 73 -9.68 0.05 3.10
CA LEU A 73 -8.53 0.64 2.44
C LEU A 73 -9.00 1.35 1.16
N VAL A 74 -8.41 2.49 0.88
CA VAL A 74 -8.44 3.10 -0.46
C VAL A 74 -7.04 2.98 -1.05
N VAL A 75 -6.95 2.41 -2.26
CA VAL A 75 -5.67 2.25 -2.96
C VAL A 75 -5.65 3.18 -4.16
N ILE A 76 -4.60 3.98 -4.29
CA ILE A 76 -4.37 4.91 -5.40
C ILE A 76 -2.99 4.65 -6.01
N SER A 77 -2.82 4.90 -7.30
CA SER A 77 -1.55 4.70 -8.01
C SER A 77 -1.56 5.47 -9.31
N ASP A 78 -0.39 5.63 -9.94
CA ASP A 78 -0.25 6.08 -11.33
C ASP A 78 -1.03 7.37 -11.60
N LEU A 79 -0.91 8.32 -10.68
CA LEU A 79 -1.63 9.59 -10.72
C LEU A 79 -0.94 10.59 -11.64
N ASN A 80 0.35 10.41 -11.90
CA ASN A 80 1.17 11.40 -12.60
C ASN A 80 0.65 11.72 -14.01
N SER A 81 0.82 12.98 -14.40
CA SER A 81 0.65 13.43 -15.79
C SER A 81 1.95 13.18 -16.60
N SER A 82 2.19 13.97 -17.65
CA SER A 82 3.43 13.93 -18.44
C SER A 82 4.68 14.31 -17.64
N TYR A 83 5.86 13.89 -18.10
CA TYR A 83 7.15 14.26 -17.50
C TYR A 83 7.29 15.77 -17.23
N GLY A 84 7.66 16.12 -16.01
CA GLY A 84 7.83 17.51 -15.58
C GLY A 84 6.51 18.24 -15.25
N SER A 85 5.35 17.57 -15.34
CA SER A 85 4.08 18.19 -14.97
C SER A 85 4.02 18.50 -13.49
N THR A 86 3.48 19.67 -13.17
CA THR A 86 3.19 20.13 -11.80
C THR A 86 1.68 20.15 -11.49
N THR A 87 0.88 19.71 -12.45
CA THR A 87 -0.58 19.57 -12.35
C THR A 87 -1.03 18.17 -12.75
N TYR A 88 -2.26 17.83 -12.38
CA TYR A 88 -2.85 16.52 -12.59
C TYR A 88 -4.02 16.58 -13.57
N GLN A 89 -4.44 15.42 -14.06
CA GLN A 89 -5.69 15.34 -14.83
C GLN A 89 -6.88 15.70 -13.95
N SER A 90 -7.93 16.25 -14.56
CA SER A 90 -9.13 16.70 -13.84
C SER A 90 -9.78 15.60 -12.98
N GLN A 91 -9.60 14.33 -13.35
CA GLN A 91 -10.09 13.18 -12.61
C GLN A 91 -9.40 13.09 -11.25
N VAL A 92 -8.07 13.22 -11.19
CA VAL A 92 -7.32 13.21 -9.93
C VAL A 92 -7.75 14.38 -9.04
N GLU A 93 -7.82 15.59 -9.62
CA GLU A 93 -8.22 16.80 -8.89
C GLU A 93 -9.62 16.68 -8.27
N LYS A 94 -10.54 15.99 -8.95
CA LYS A 94 -11.91 15.78 -8.48
C LYS A 94 -12.04 14.60 -7.53
N THR A 95 -11.25 13.54 -7.70
CA THR A 95 -11.43 12.29 -6.95
C THR A 95 -10.72 12.31 -5.61
N ILE A 96 -9.53 12.89 -5.49
CA ILE A 96 -8.79 12.93 -4.21
C ILE A 96 -9.64 13.56 -3.08
N PRO A 97 -10.32 14.71 -3.28
CA PRO A 97 -11.13 15.31 -2.22
C PRO A 97 -12.32 14.48 -1.78
N LEU A 98 -12.76 13.50 -2.59
CA LEU A 98 -13.88 12.62 -2.28
C LEU A 98 -13.47 11.43 -1.41
N ILE A 99 -12.17 11.07 -1.37
CA ILE A 99 -11.64 9.93 -0.60
C ILE A 99 -12.16 9.90 0.85
N PRO A 100 -12.19 11.02 1.60
CA PRO A 100 -12.66 11.02 2.99
C PRO A 100 -14.13 10.62 3.16
N GLU A 101 -14.98 10.78 2.15
CA GLU A 101 -16.40 10.43 2.23
C GLU A 101 -16.64 8.92 2.30
N TRP A 102 -15.71 8.11 1.79
CA TRP A 102 -15.70 6.67 2.02
C TRP A 102 -15.25 6.29 3.44
N GLN A 103 -14.76 7.23 4.24
CA GLN A 103 -14.21 6.99 5.58
C GLN A 103 -13.21 5.81 5.61
N PRO A 104 -12.15 5.82 4.76
CA PRO A 104 -11.15 4.77 4.80
C PRO A 104 -10.34 4.85 6.10
N ASP A 105 -9.96 3.68 6.60
CA ASP A 105 -9.07 3.59 7.74
C ASP A 105 -7.63 3.96 7.32
N LEU A 106 -7.25 3.65 6.08
CA LEU A 106 -5.95 3.95 5.50
C LEU A 106 -6.06 4.17 3.98
N VAL A 107 -5.31 5.14 3.49
CA VAL A 107 -5.06 5.33 2.05
C VAL A 107 -3.66 4.79 1.74
N LEU A 108 -3.57 3.90 0.76
CA LEU A 108 -2.32 3.34 0.25
C LEU A 108 -2.05 3.90 -1.14
N CYS A 109 -0.94 4.62 -1.32
CA CYS A 109 -0.46 5.02 -2.63
C CYS A 109 0.63 4.06 -3.12
N ALA A 110 0.38 3.39 -4.24
CA ALA A 110 1.31 2.43 -4.83
C ALA A 110 2.39 3.07 -5.73
N GLY A 111 2.53 4.41 -5.67
CA GLY A 111 3.55 5.17 -6.38
C GLY A 111 3.08 5.77 -7.70
N ASP A 112 4.05 6.26 -8.47
CA ASP A 112 3.89 7.00 -9.72
C ASP A 112 2.95 8.20 -9.54
N THR A 113 3.31 9.03 -8.57
CA THR A 113 2.61 10.26 -8.21
C THR A 113 3.15 11.49 -8.91
N ILE A 114 4.44 11.50 -9.25
CA ILE A 114 5.06 12.52 -10.09
C ILE A 114 5.74 11.86 -11.29
N ALA A 115 5.92 12.59 -12.38
CA ALA A 115 6.56 12.09 -13.60
C ALA A 115 8.02 12.56 -13.70
N GLY A 116 8.88 12.07 -12.80
CA GLY A 116 10.26 12.56 -12.67
C GLY A 116 11.30 11.86 -13.53
N GLN A 117 11.06 10.63 -13.97
CA GLN A 117 12.04 9.75 -14.63
C GLN A 117 12.51 10.23 -16.04
N LYS A 118 13.11 11.42 -16.13
CA LYS A 118 13.60 12.04 -17.36
C LYS A 118 14.86 12.84 -17.06
N GLN A 119 15.98 12.38 -17.62
CA GLN A 119 17.33 12.89 -17.31
C GLN A 119 17.51 14.41 -17.53
N SER A 120 16.77 14.97 -18.49
CA SER A 120 16.83 16.41 -18.81
C SER A 120 16.15 17.31 -17.77
N LEU A 121 15.35 16.77 -16.84
CA LEU A 121 14.71 17.58 -15.79
C LEU A 121 15.74 18.03 -14.76
N THR A 122 15.67 19.29 -14.34
CA THR A 122 16.53 19.81 -13.26
C THR A 122 15.99 19.40 -11.89
N GLU A 123 16.78 19.60 -10.83
CA GLU A 123 16.30 19.36 -9.46
C GLU A 123 15.12 20.27 -9.11
N GLU A 124 15.13 21.52 -9.56
CA GLU A 124 14.05 22.49 -9.38
C GLU A 124 12.78 22.04 -10.10
N ASN A 125 12.90 21.46 -11.30
CA ASN A 125 11.74 20.86 -11.97
C ASN A 125 11.14 19.76 -11.10
N ILE A 126 11.97 18.85 -10.57
CA ILE A 126 11.49 17.72 -9.77
C ILE A 126 10.86 18.20 -8.45
N GLN A 127 11.45 19.19 -7.79
CA GLN A 127 10.87 19.84 -6.61
C GLN A 127 9.52 20.48 -6.91
N ALA A 128 9.38 21.15 -8.05
CA ALA A 128 8.11 21.73 -8.47
C ALA A 128 7.02 20.65 -8.68
N MET A 129 7.38 19.46 -9.17
CA MET A 129 6.42 18.35 -9.27
C MET A 129 5.99 17.84 -7.89
N TRP A 130 6.92 17.70 -6.93
CA TRP A 130 6.57 17.37 -5.54
C TRP A 130 5.67 18.44 -4.90
N GLY A 131 5.88 19.72 -5.23
CA GLY A 131 4.97 20.81 -4.85
C GLY A 131 3.57 20.68 -5.48
N GLY A 132 3.49 20.16 -6.71
CA GLY A 132 2.23 19.75 -7.34
C GLY A 132 1.55 18.62 -6.57
N PHE A 133 2.29 17.55 -6.30
CA PHE A 133 1.82 16.42 -5.50
C PHE A 133 1.26 16.87 -4.13
N ASP A 134 1.98 17.75 -3.43
CA ASP A 134 1.52 18.33 -2.17
C ASP A 134 0.18 19.05 -2.32
N ARG A 135 0.06 19.90 -3.34
CA ARG A 135 -1.13 20.73 -3.55
C ARG A 135 -2.37 19.88 -3.84
N TYR A 136 -2.24 18.91 -4.72
CA TYR A 136 -3.38 18.19 -5.28
C TYR A 136 -3.70 16.87 -4.54
N ILE A 137 -2.71 16.26 -3.90
CA ILE A 137 -2.86 14.92 -3.31
C ILE A 137 -2.59 14.94 -1.81
N ALA A 138 -1.36 15.26 -1.39
CA ALA A 138 -0.96 15.05 -0.01
C ALA A 138 -1.63 16.02 0.97
N THR A 139 -1.69 17.31 0.64
CA THR A 139 -2.29 18.33 1.53
C THR A 139 -3.77 18.08 1.79
N PRO A 140 -4.62 17.79 0.78
CA PRO A 140 -6.01 17.42 1.02
C PRO A 140 -6.18 16.26 2.02
N LEU A 141 -5.35 15.21 1.91
CA LEU A 141 -5.39 14.07 2.83
C LEU A 141 -4.88 14.43 4.23
N ARG A 142 -3.80 15.22 4.33
CA ARG A 142 -3.25 15.70 5.61
C ARG A 142 -4.21 16.62 6.38
N GLN A 143 -4.93 17.50 5.67
CA GLN A 143 -5.87 18.44 6.28
C GLN A 143 -7.01 17.74 7.04
N VAL A 144 -7.46 16.60 6.53
CA VAL A 144 -8.47 15.75 7.19
C VAL A 144 -7.84 14.68 8.09
N LYS A 145 -6.51 14.72 8.29
CA LYS A 145 -5.72 13.75 9.07
C LYS A 145 -5.92 12.29 8.63
N GLN A 146 -6.17 12.06 7.34
CA GLN A 146 -6.31 10.71 6.80
C GLN A 146 -4.98 9.95 6.93
N PRO A 147 -4.92 8.79 7.61
CA PRO A 147 -3.76 7.91 7.54
C PRO A 147 -3.41 7.60 6.09
N PHE A 148 -2.16 7.84 5.73
CA PHE A 148 -1.67 7.76 4.37
C PHE A 148 -0.31 7.07 4.33
N ALA A 149 -0.17 6.03 3.52
CA ALA A 149 1.10 5.34 3.29
C ALA A 149 1.41 5.31 1.80
N ILE A 150 2.69 5.32 1.48
CA ILE A 150 3.20 5.48 0.11
C ILE A 150 4.21 4.41 -0.25
N THR A 151 4.28 4.06 -1.53
CA THR A 151 5.45 3.43 -2.13
C THR A 151 6.02 4.36 -3.19
N ILE A 152 7.29 4.14 -3.52
CA ILE A 152 7.98 4.92 -4.53
C ILE A 152 7.92 4.17 -5.87
N GLY A 153 7.22 4.75 -6.83
CA GLY A 153 7.13 4.22 -8.19
C GLY A 153 8.36 4.57 -9.04
N ASN A 154 8.42 4.02 -10.26
CA ASN A 154 9.57 4.25 -11.13
C ASN A 154 9.64 5.70 -11.64
N HIS A 155 8.50 6.38 -11.79
CA HIS A 155 8.43 7.78 -12.17
C HIS A 155 8.78 8.71 -11.01
N ASP A 156 8.50 8.32 -9.76
CA ASP A 156 8.84 9.10 -8.57
C ASP A 156 10.35 9.10 -8.29
N ALA A 157 10.95 7.91 -8.30
CA ALA A 157 12.36 7.72 -8.00
C ALA A 157 12.85 6.30 -8.41
N SER A 158 12.94 6.09 -9.72
CA SER A 158 13.38 4.83 -10.35
C SER A 158 14.49 4.08 -9.62
N GLY A 159 14.27 2.78 -9.38
CA GLY A 159 15.28 1.85 -8.89
C GLY A 159 16.28 1.38 -9.95
N TYR A 160 16.28 1.96 -11.16
CA TYR A 160 17.18 1.54 -12.23
C TYR A 160 18.65 1.83 -11.89
N PHE A 161 19.36 0.78 -11.50
CA PHE A 161 20.78 0.81 -11.15
C PHE A 161 21.65 0.41 -12.34
N ASN A 162 22.57 1.29 -12.74
CA ASN A 162 23.56 1.02 -13.77
C ASN A 162 24.85 0.47 -13.15
N LYS A 163 25.07 -0.83 -13.29
CA LYS A 163 26.28 -1.49 -12.76
C LYS A 163 27.58 -0.94 -13.34
N SER A 164 27.59 -0.53 -14.61
CA SER A 164 28.80 -0.02 -15.26
C SER A 164 29.20 1.38 -14.78
N GLN A 165 28.24 2.13 -14.23
CA GLN A 165 28.47 3.48 -13.69
C GLN A 165 28.43 3.50 -12.16
N ASP A 166 28.26 2.33 -11.52
CA ASP A 166 28.08 2.15 -10.08
C ASP A 166 27.10 3.18 -9.47
N GLY A 167 25.91 3.29 -10.05
CA GLY A 167 24.94 4.29 -9.60
C GLY A 167 23.58 4.20 -10.27
N TYR A 168 22.61 4.93 -9.71
CA TYR A 168 21.27 5.02 -10.28
C TYR A 168 21.25 5.95 -11.50
N LYS A 169 20.59 5.51 -12.58
CA LYS A 169 20.43 6.33 -13.80
C LYS A 169 19.65 7.62 -13.54
N TYR A 170 18.75 7.59 -12.56
CA TYR A 170 17.85 8.67 -12.16
C TYR A 170 18.13 9.09 -10.70
N ALA A 171 19.40 9.38 -10.40
CA ALA A 171 19.83 9.69 -9.04
C ALA A 171 19.24 11.01 -8.50
N LYS A 172 18.96 11.99 -9.38
CA LYS A 172 18.34 13.28 -8.98
C LYS A 172 16.95 13.05 -8.42
N GLU A 173 16.14 12.25 -9.10
CA GLU A 173 14.79 11.88 -8.72
C GLU A 173 14.78 11.15 -7.38
N ARG A 174 15.67 10.16 -7.19
CA ARG A 174 15.84 9.47 -5.91
C ARG A 174 16.22 10.43 -4.78
N ARG A 175 17.16 11.34 -5.01
CA ARG A 175 17.56 12.35 -4.01
C ARG A 175 16.40 13.26 -3.65
N GLN A 176 15.65 13.77 -4.62
CA GLN A 176 14.51 14.67 -4.35
C GLN A 176 13.36 13.95 -3.65
N ALA A 177 13.07 12.69 -4.00
CA ALA A 177 12.09 11.88 -3.28
C ALA A 177 12.49 11.69 -1.81
N GLN A 178 13.76 11.35 -1.53
CA GLN A 178 14.27 11.26 -0.17
C GLN A 178 14.11 12.59 0.59
N LEU A 179 14.51 13.70 -0.02
CA LEU A 179 14.45 15.03 0.60
C LEU A 179 13.01 15.47 0.91
N TYR A 180 12.08 15.19 0.00
CA TYR A 180 10.66 15.49 0.20
C TYR A 180 10.10 14.62 1.34
N TRP A 181 10.20 13.30 1.22
CA TRP A 181 9.58 12.39 2.18
C TRP A 181 10.18 12.46 3.58
N SER A 182 11.49 12.70 3.72
CA SER A 182 12.11 12.87 5.05
C SER A 182 11.52 14.05 5.83
N LYS A 183 11.01 15.08 5.15
CA LYS A 183 10.34 16.23 5.79
C LYS A 183 8.90 15.92 6.20
N HIS A 184 8.27 14.96 5.52
CA HIS A 184 6.85 14.66 5.63
C HIS A 184 6.55 13.31 6.31
N GLN A 185 7.58 12.61 6.79
CA GLN A 185 7.41 11.30 7.42
C GLN A 185 6.41 11.35 8.59
N ASN A 186 6.47 12.40 9.41
CA ASN A 186 5.56 12.58 10.56
C ASN A 186 4.16 13.06 10.16
N ASP A 187 3.95 13.43 8.90
CA ASP A 187 2.66 13.94 8.40
C ASP A 187 1.73 12.83 7.90
N LEU A 188 2.21 11.57 7.89
CA LEU A 188 1.51 10.42 7.30
C LEU A 188 0.44 9.79 8.21
N ASN A 189 0.42 10.14 9.49
CA ASN A 189 -0.53 9.61 10.48
C ASN A 189 -0.57 8.06 10.50
N ILE A 190 0.60 7.44 10.38
CA ILE A 190 0.82 5.99 10.49
C ILE A 190 1.86 5.70 11.58
N ASN A 191 1.80 4.50 12.16
CA ASN A 191 2.71 4.07 13.22
C ASN A 191 3.84 3.21 12.63
N PHE A 192 4.96 3.85 12.27
CA PHE A 192 6.14 3.16 11.77
C PHE A 192 6.66 2.12 12.78
N LEU A 193 7.03 0.95 12.26
CA LEU A 193 7.80 -0.06 12.98
C LEU A 193 9.29 0.06 12.68
N GLU A 194 9.62 0.22 11.40
CA GLU A 194 10.98 0.42 10.88
C GLU A 194 10.89 1.47 9.77
N ALA A 195 11.77 2.47 9.78
CA ALA A 195 11.70 3.58 8.83
C ALA A 195 13.07 4.19 8.47
N ASP A 196 14.13 3.44 8.76
CA ASP A 196 15.54 3.76 8.54
C ASP A 196 15.82 4.04 7.06
N GLY A 197 15.08 3.34 6.20
CA GLY A 197 15.13 3.45 4.75
C GLY A 197 14.03 4.27 4.11
N PHE A 198 13.18 4.94 4.90
CA PHE A 198 12.05 5.69 4.37
C PHE A 198 12.55 6.79 3.41
N PRO A 199 11.96 6.97 2.21
CA PRO A 199 10.72 6.36 1.71
C PRO A 199 10.91 5.08 0.90
N PHE A 200 12.12 4.56 0.75
CA PHE A 200 12.41 3.44 -0.17
C PHE A 200 12.10 2.07 0.41
N TYR A 201 12.22 1.90 1.72
CA TYR A 201 11.84 0.70 2.45
C TYR A 201 11.50 1.08 3.90
N TYR A 202 10.36 0.60 4.38
CA TYR A 202 9.86 0.84 5.72
C TYR A 202 8.73 -0.17 5.99
N SER A 203 8.35 -0.32 7.25
CA SER A 203 7.18 -1.09 7.66
C SER A 203 6.40 -0.36 8.73
N PHE A 204 5.11 -0.66 8.84
CA PHE A 204 4.24 -0.05 9.84
C PHE A 204 3.10 -0.99 10.27
N LEU A 205 2.49 -0.67 11.41
CA LEU A 205 1.24 -1.31 11.85
C LEU A 205 0.09 -0.33 11.69
N HIS A 206 -1.01 -0.81 11.12
CA HIS A 206 -2.27 -0.10 11.09
C HIS A 206 -3.41 -1.04 11.49
N LYS A 207 -4.03 -0.80 12.66
CA LYS A 207 -5.13 -1.63 13.19
C LYS A 207 -4.83 -3.12 13.11
N GLU A 208 -3.68 -3.51 13.65
CA GLU A 208 -3.19 -4.91 13.70
C GLU A 208 -2.80 -5.52 12.34
N ILE A 209 -2.85 -4.74 11.25
CA ILE A 209 -2.31 -5.14 9.96
C ILE A 209 -0.87 -4.68 9.85
N PHE A 210 0.03 -5.63 9.60
CA PHE A 210 1.42 -5.38 9.20
C PHE A 210 1.49 -5.07 7.70
N ILE A 211 2.11 -3.95 7.37
CA ILE A 211 2.30 -3.46 5.99
C ILE A 211 3.77 -3.09 5.81
#